data_AF-A0A7S0WKW4-F1
#
_entry.id   AF-A0A7S0WKW4-F1
#
_cell.length_a   1.000
_cell.length_b   1.000
_cell.length_c   1.000
_cell.angle_alpha   90.00
_cell.angle_beta   90.00
_cell.angle_gamma   90.00
#
_symmetry.space_group_name_H-M   'P 1'
#
loop_
_entity.id
_entity.type
_entity.pdbx_description
1 polymer ?
#
loop_
_entity_poly.entity_id
_entity_poly.type
_entity_poly.pdbx_seq_one_letter_code
_entity_poly.pdbx_strand_id
1 'polypeptide(L)'
;EHLGRALAVRGKAGIIHAAAPSSMTEAEVLALAENCRQGGSAQEWQNAIMLFINFPRDKDASRRYNNEFVEQDADGCVTMTWFSSPGQTLTSKFIQRLLAAGQTTNSEQGSIDNTRGGEQLSDNVSATVSQKQVLLFARYNSGAGYINLGRLHVHSVKDTTSSVCITWRLADVGRVMEIFPKFKGFVK
;
A
#
# COMPACT_ATOMS: atom_id res chain seq x y z
N GLU A 1 11.59 -1.92 8.02
CA GLU A 1 11.85 -0.71 8.86
C GLU A 1 12.39 0.52 8.13
N HIS A 2 13.19 0.40 7.06
CA HIS A 2 13.87 1.56 6.45
C HIS A 2 12.95 2.64 5.85
N LEU A 3 11.86 2.26 5.17
CA LEU A 3 10.99 3.23 4.48
C LEU A 3 10.28 4.19 5.44
N GLY A 4 9.87 3.71 6.63
CA GLY A 4 9.21 4.55 7.64
C GLY A 4 10.14 5.64 8.19
N ARG A 5 11.43 5.31 8.40
CA ARG A 5 12.42 6.30 8.86
C ARG A 5 12.73 7.33 7.77
N ALA A 6 12.92 6.87 6.53
CA ALA A 6 13.21 7.77 5.41
C ALA A 6 12.06 8.75 5.14
N LEU A 7 10.82 8.29 5.29
CA LEU A 7 9.62 9.12 5.19
C LEU A 7 9.53 10.21 6.25
N ALA A 8 9.91 9.90 7.50
CA ALA A 8 9.90 10.87 8.58
C ALA A 8 10.89 12.03 8.34
N VAL A 9 12.04 11.74 7.71
CA VAL A 9 13.11 12.73 7.49
C VAL A 9 12.89 13.54 6.20
N ARG A 10 12.46 12.90 5.11
CA ARG A 10 12.44 13.52 3.77
C ARG A 10 11.09 13.41 3.05
N GLY A 11 10.01 13.04 3.76
CA GLY A 11 8.68 12.89 3.16
C GLY A 11 8.64 11.80 2.08
N LYS A 12 7.73 11.94 1.09
CA LYS A 12 7.57 10.97 -0.01
C LYS A 12 8.89 10.73 -0.78
N ALA A 13 9.67 11.79 -1.00
CA ALA A 13 10.98 11.73 -1.65
C ALA A 13 11.95 10.79 -0.90
N GLY A 14 11.93 10.82 0.43
CA GLY A 14 12.74 9.92 1.27
C GLY A 14 12.47 8.44 1.01
N ILE A 15 11.21 8.07 0.79
CA ILE A 15 10.85 6.69 0.47
C ILE A 15 11.45 6.28 -0.86
N ILE A 16 11.42 7.16 -1.88
CA ILE A 16 11.99 6.88 -3.20
C ILE A 16 13.50 6.67 -3.09
N HIS A 17 14.20 7.54 -2.37
CA HIS A 17 15.63 7.35 -2.09
C HIS A 17 15.91 6.03 -1.37
N ALA A 18 15.10 5.67 -0.37
CA ALA A 18 15.31 4.45 0.40
C ALA A 18 14.89 3.16 -0.33
N ALA A 19 14.01 3.26 -1.33
CA ALA A 19 13.53 2.14 -2.15
C ALA A 19 14.25 2.02 -3.49
N ALA A 20 15.11 2.98 -3.84
CA ALA A 20 15.87 2.98 -5.08
C ALA A 20 16.78 1.74 -5.17
N PRO A 21 16.71 0.97 -6.27
CA PRO A 21 17.67 -0.10 -6.48
C PRO A 21 19.06 0.50 -6.68
N SER A 22 20.10 -0.22 -6.25
CA SER A 22 21.50 0.22 -6.37
C SER A 22 21.96 0.46 -7.81
N SER A 23 21.23 -0.07 -8.79
CA SER A 23 21.46 0.14 -10.22
C SER A 23 20.94 1.48 -10.74
N MET A 24 20.13 2.21 -9.96
CA MET A 24 19.57 3.50 -10.34
C MET A 24 20.55 4.62 -9.98
N THR A 25 20.76 5.55 -10.90
CA THR A 25 21.62 6.70 -10.68
C THR A 25 20.96 7.72 -9.75
N GLU A 26 21.76 8.50 -9.02
CA GLU A 26 21.23 9.54 -8.12
C GLU A 26 20.34 10.56 -8.88
N ALA A 27 20.67 10.87 -10.14
CA ALA A 27 19.86 11.77 -10.97
C ALA A 27 18.47 11.18 -11.27
N GLU A 28 18.36 9.89 -11.55
CA GLU A 28 17.08 9.21 -11.77
C GLU A 28 16.26 9.16 -10.47
N VAL A 29 16.91 8.88 -9.34
CA VAL A 29 16.26 8.87 -8.03
C VAL A 29 15.70 10.26 -7.69
N LEU A 30 16.47 11.33 -7.90
CA LEU A 30 16.04 12.70 -7.66
C LEU A 30 14.89 13.10 -8.58
N ALA A 31 14.93 12.73 -9.86
CA ALA A 31 13.84 12.99 -10.81
C ALA A 31 12.54 12.28 -10.38
N LEU A 32 12.64 11.01 -9.96
CA LEU A 32 11.49 10.27 -9.43
C LEU A 32 10.98 10.86 -8.11
N ALA A 33 11.87 11.28 -7.23
CA ALA A 33 11.52 11.89 -5.96
C ALA A 33 10.77 13.22 -6.14
N GLU A 34 11.19 14.07 -7.08
CA GLU A 34 10.48 15.32 -7.39
C GLU A 34 9.10 15.05 -8.00
N ASN A 35 9.01 14.09 -8.93
CA ASN A 35 7.73 13.63 -9.47
C ASN A 35 6.80 13.09 -8.36
N CYS A 36 7.34 12.38 -7.37
CA CYS A 36 6.56 11.89 -6.23
C CYS A 36 6.11 13.00 -5.27
N ARG A 37 6.91 14.07 -5.14
CA ARG A 37 6.56 15.25 -4.34
C ARG A 37 5.35 15.97 -4.93
N GLN A 38 5.29 16.05 -6.26
CA GLN A 38 4.19 16.64 -7.02
C GLN A 38 3.04 15.65 -7.27
N GLY A 39 3.32 14.34 -7.17
CA GLY A 39 2.43 13.24 -7.51
C GLY A 39 1.27 13.02 -6.52
N GLY A 40 0.23 12.39 -7.05
CA GLY A 40 -1.05 12.12 -6.39
C GLY A 40 -0.99 11.15 -5.19
N SER A 41 -2.13 10.52 -4.90
CA SER A 41 -2.32 9.63 -3.75
C SER A 41 -1.68 8.25 -3.91
N ALA A 42 -1.05 7.94 -5.05
CA ALA A 42 -0.45 6.64 -5.31
C ALA A 42 0.84 6.77 -6.14
N GLN A 43 1.82 5.93 -5.83
CA GLN A 43 3.07 5.81 -6.56
C GLN A 43 3.41 4.34 -6.83
N GLU A 44 3.74 4.02 -8.07
CA GLU A 44 4.14 2.66 -8.46
C GLU A 44 5.67 2.51 -8.43
N TRP A 45 6.15 1.37 -7.94
CA TRP A 45 7.54 0.94 -7.89
C TRP A 45 7.68 -0.48 -8.47
N GLN A 46 8.92 -1.00 -8.53
CA GLN A 46 9.22 -2.30 -9.14
C GLN A 46 8.49 -3.46 -8.43
N ASN A 47 8.47 -3.46 -7.09
CA ASN A 47 7.88 -4.51 -6.25
C ASN A 47 6.76 -4.01 -5.33
N ALA A 48 6.33 -2.76 -5.48
CA ALA A 48 5.27 -2.20 -4.63
C ALA A 48 4.46 -1.12 -5.34
N ILE A 49 3.23 -0.92 -4.88
CA ILE A 49 2.42 0.27 -5.12
C ILE A 49 2.17 0.92 -3.76
N MET A 50 2.59 2.17 -3.62
CA MET A 50 2.56 2.92 -2.37
C MET A 50 1.38 3.89 -2.41
N LEU A 51 0.44 3.74 -1.48
CA LEU A 51 -0.68 4.65 -1.31
C LEU A 51 -0.37 5.66 -0.22
N PHE A 52 -0.51 6.94 -0.54
CA PHE A 52 -0.30 8.09 0.34
C PHE A 52 -1.64 8.74 0.68
N ILE A 53 -2.15 8.47 1.87
CA ILE A 53 -3.52 8.79 2.24
C ILE A 53 -3.55 9.76 3.42
N ASN A 54 -4.40 10.78 3.31
CA ASN A 54 -4.70 11.68 4.41
C ASN A 54 -6.03 11.24 5.04
N PHE A 55 -6.02 11.03 6.35
CA PHE A 55 -7.19 10.71 7.17
C PHE A 55 -7.51 11.93 8.03
N PRO A 56 -8.21 12.94 7.48
CA PRO A 56 -8.53 14.15 8.24
C PRO A 56 -9.26 13.77 9.53
N ARG A 57 -8.87 14.42 10.63
CA ARG A 57 -9.42 14.14 11.97
C ARG A 57 -10.94 14.33 12.02
N ASP A 58 -11.45 15.29 11.27
CA ASP A 58 -12.86 15.63 11.21
C ASP A 58 -13.41 15.22 9.84
N LYS A 59 -14.59 14.59 9.82
CA LYS A 59 -15.30 14.32 8.57
C LYS A 59 -15.61 15.67 7.92
N ASP A 60 -14.89 15.96 6.85
CA ASP A 60 -15.19 17.10 6.02
C ASP A 60 -16.41 16.74 5.17
N ALA A 61 -17.57 17.22 5.60
CA ALA A 61 -18.85 16.98 4.93
C ALA A 61 -18.85 17.53 3.48
N SER A 62 -17.94 18.44 3.13
CA SER A 62 -17.78 18.95 1.78
C SER A 62 -17.01 17.99 0.85
N ARG A 63 -16.31 17.01 1.41
CA ARG A 63 -15.56 16.02 0.62
C ARG A 63 -16.48 14.91 0.15
N ARG A 64 -16.55 14.78 -1.18
CA ARG A 64 -17.25 13.69 -1.86
C ARG A 64 -16.66 12.30 -1.52
N TYR A 65 -15.37 12.26 -1.22
CA TYR A 65 -14.62 11.04 -0.95
C TYR A 65 -13.81 11.21 0.33
N ASN A 66 -14.30 10.61 1.41
CA ASN A 66 -13.58 10.56 2.68
C ASN A 66 -12.89 9.20 2.78
N ASN A 67 -11.56 9.19 2.76
CA ASN A 67 -10.82 8.00 3.16
C ASN A 67 -11.00 7.87 4.66
N GLU A 68 -11.61 6.78 5.08
CA GLU A 68 -11.81 6.45 6.48
C GLU A 68 -11.37 5.02 6.70
N PHE A 69 -10.88 4.77 7.90
CA PHE A 69 -10.81 3.42 8.37
C PHE A 69 -12.21 3.04 8.85
N VAL A 70 -12.69 1.91 8.33
CA VAL A 70 -13.93 1.31 8.77
C VAL A 70 -13.55 0.13 9.64
N GLU A 71 -14.19 0.07 10.80
CA GLU A 71 -13.81 -0.88 11.81
C GLU A 71 -14.17 -2.31 11.44
N GLN A 72 -13.37 -3.20 12.03
CA GLN A 72 -13.44 -4.65 12.08
C GLN A 72 -14.59 -5.27 11.29
N ASP A 73 -14.21 -5.91 10.18
CA ASP A 73 -15.04 -6.99 9.63
C ASP A 73 -15.37 -8.00 10.75
N ALA A 74 -16.28 -8.94 10.48
CA ALA A 74 -16.67 -9.95 11.47
C ALA A 74 -15.47 -10.74 12.06
N ASP A 75 -14.30 -10.68 11.42
CA ASP A 75 -13.05 -11.34 11.81
C ASP A 75 -12.10 -10.44 12.62
N GLY A 76 -12.51 -9.22 13.01
CA GLY A 76 -11.67 -8.34 13.80
C GLY A 76 -10.64 -7.55 12.98
N CYS A 77 -10.79 -7.42 11.66
CA CYS A 77 -9.77 -6.80 10.82
C CYS A 77 -10.05 -5.36 10.43
N VAL A 78 -9.05 -4.48 10.58
CA VAL A 78 -9.16 -3.08 10.21
C VAL A 78 -9.22 -2.94 8.69
N THR A 79 -10.29 -2.31 8.22
CA THR A 79 -10.46 -2.00 6.80
C THR A 79 -10.37 -0.50 6.56
N MET A 80 -10.11 -0.11 5.31
CA MET A 80 -10.09 1.29 4.92
C MET A 80 -10.66 1.46 3.52
N THR A 81 -11.36 2.56 3.30
CA THR A 81 -11.91 2.87 1.98
C THR A 81 -10.99 3.85 1.27
N TRP A 82 -10.62 3.54 0.03
CA TRP A 82 -9.87 4.44 -0.84
C TRP A 82 -10.61 4.66 -2.16
N PHE A 83 -10.56 5.89 -2.65
CA PHE A 83 -11.14 6.28 -3.93
C PHE A 83 -10.06 6.64 -4.93
N SER A 84 -10.20 6.12 -6.15
CA SER A 84 -9.36 6.51 -7.28
C SER A 84 -9.65 7.95 -7.73
N SER A 85 -8.73 8.51 -8.53
CA SER A 85 -8.99 9.80 -9.17
C SER A 85 -10.22 9.71 -10.09
N PRO A 86 -10.97 10.82 -10.26
CA PRO A 86 -12.09 10.87 -11.19
C PRO A 86 -11.71 10.40 -12.60
N GLY A 87 -12.58 9.62 -13.23
CA GLY A 87 -12.38 9.06 -14.58
C GLY A 87 -11.57 7.76 -14.62
N GLN A 88 -10.98 7.32 -13.49
CA GLN A 88 -10.45 5.96 -13.39
C GLN A 88 -11.58 4.96 -13.14
N THR A 89 -11.60 3.91 -13.95
CA THR A 89 -12.55 2.80 -13.92
C THR A 89 -11.83 1.47 -13.72
N LEU A 90 -12.56 0.37 -13.58
CA LEU A 90 -11.98 -0.98 -13.46
C LEU A 90 -11.13 -1.41 -14.67
N THR A 91 -11.33 -0.79 -15.84
CA THR A 91 -10.54 -1.07 -17.05
C THR A 91 -9.25 -0.24 -17.13
N SER A 92 -9.06 0.71 -16.22
CA SER A 92 -7.84 1.52 -16.17
C SER A 92 -6.64 0.63 -15.86
N LYS A 93 -5.60 0.67 -16.70
CA LYS A 93 -4.39 -0.16 -16.53
C LYS A 93 -3.77 -0.02 -15.13
N PHE A 94 -3.79 1.18 -14.57
CA PHE A 94 -3.32 1.42 -13.20
C PHE A 94 -4.17 0.68 -12.16
N ILE A 95 -5.50 0.77 -12.26
CA ILE A 95 -6.43 0.09 -11.34
C ILE A 95 -6.25 -1.43 -11.43
N GLN A 96 -6.12 -1.98 -12.64
CA GLN A 96 -5.88 -3.42 -12.82
C GLN A 96 -4.60 -3.88 -12.12
N ARG A 97 -3.50 -3.13 -12.26
CA ARG A 97 -2.24 -3.44 -11.56
C ARG A 97 -2.35 -3.27 -10.04
N LEU A 98 -3.06 -2.24 -9.58
CA LEU A 98 -3.31 -2.00 -8.16
C LEU A 98 -4.10 -3.14 -7.53
N LEU A 99 -5.15 -3.62 -8.19
CA LEU A 99 -5.95 -4.76 -7.74
C LEU A 99 -5.13 -6.05 -7.73
N ALA A 100 -4.36 -6.32 -8.79
CA ALA A 100 -3.49 -7.50 -8.85
C ALA A 100 -2.44 -7.53 -7.73
N ALA A 101 -1.82 -6.38 -7.42
CA ALA A 101 -0.87 -6.25 -6.32
C ALA A 101 -1.52 -6.39 -4.93
N GLY A 102 -2.80 -6.08 -4.82
CA GLY A 102 -3.55 -6.18 -3.58
C GLY A 102 -4.17 -7.56 -3.33
N GLN A 103 -4.25 -8.40 -4.36
CA GLN A 103 -4.72 -9.78 -4.26
C GLN A 103 -3.60 -10.75 -3.84
N THR A 104 -2.38 -10.26 -3.70
CA THR A 104 -1.22 -11.04 -3.26
C THR A 104 -1.37 -11.43 -1.79
N THR A 105 -2.01 -12.56 -1.52
CA THR A 105 -1.92 -13.24 -0.23
C THR A 105 -0.54 -13.92 -0.14
N ASN A 106 0.04 -13.99 1.06
CA ASN A 106 1.34 -14.66 1.26
C ASN A 106 1.18 -16.18 1.04
N SER A 107 1.07 -16.62 -0.20
CA SER A 107 1.24 -18.02 -0.58
C SER A 107 2.73 -18.32 -0.66
N GLU A 108 3.48 -18.15 0.44
CA GLU A 108 4.90 -18.55 0.51
C GLU A 108 5.43 -18.59 1.95
N GLN A 109 4.91 -19.54 2.72
CA GLN A 109 5.69 -20.31 3.71
C GLN A 109 5.20 -21.77 3.69
N GLY A 110 5.13 -22.34 2.48
CA GLY A 110 5.07 -23.79 2.33
C GLY A 110 6.46 -24.35 2.65
N SER A 111 6.55 -25.10 3.75
CA SER A 111 7.73 -25.86 4.16
C SER A 111 8.34 -26.59 2.97
N ILE A 112 9.60 -26.32 2.65
CA ILE A 112 10.41 -27.28 1.90
C ILE A 112 10.79 -28.37 2.91
N ASP A 113 9.91 -29.34 3.08
CA ASP A 113 10.25 -30.59 3.74
C ASP A 113 11.26 -31.33 2.85
N ASN A 114 12.54 -31.11 3.15
CA ASN A 114 13.65 -31.85 2.60
C ASN A 114 13.62 -33.29 3.14
N THR A 115 12.86 -34.16 2.47
CA THR A 115 12.97 -35.61 2.67
C THR A 115 13.35 -36.30 1.36
N ARG A 116 14.67 -36.43 1.18
CA ARG A 116 15.41 -37.48 0.46
C ARG A 116 14.79 -38.13 -0.79
N GLY A 117 15.47 -37.89 -1.92
CA GLY A 117 15.85 -38.96 -2.85
C GLY A 117 15.34 -38.79 -4.28
N GLY A 118 16.24 -38.48 -5.21
CA GLY A 118 15.99 -38.62 -6.65
C GLY A 118 16.61 -37.49 -7.46
N GLU A 119 17.71 -37.79 -8.15
CA GLU A 119 18.34 -36.94 -9.15
C GLU A 119 17.33 -36.49 -10.21
N GLN A 120 17.22 -35.18 -10.45
CA GLN A 120 16.86 -34.65 -11.76
C GLN A 120 17.36 -33.21 -11.92
N LEU A 121 18.29 -33.07 -12.86
CA LEU A 121 18.71 -31.82 -13.48
C LEU A 121 17.48 -31.08 -14.03
N SER A 122 17.20 -29.89 -13.48
CA SER A 122 16.58 -28.82 -14.26
C SER A 122 17.02 -27.48 -13.70
N ASP A 123 17.91 -26.81 -14.43
CA ASP A 123 18.16 -25.37 -14.30
C ASP A 123 16.91 -24.63 -14.79
N ASN A 124 15.86 -24.64 -13.98
CA ASN A 124 14.77 -23.68 -14.09
C ASN A 124 15.07 -22.55 -13.11
N VAL A 125 15.86 -21.58 -13.57
CA VAL A 125 15.84 -20.23 -12.99
C VAL A 125 14.46 -19.67 -13.32
N SER A 126 13.45 -20.09 -12.56
CA SER A 126 12.18 -19.41 -12.46
C SER A 126 12.53 -18.06 -11.86
N ALA A 127 12.71 -17.06 -12.73
CA ALA A 127 12.74 -15.67 -12.31
C ALA A 127 11.38 -15.44 -11.64
N THR A 128 11.34 -15.60 -10.32
CA THR A 128 10.21 -15.23 -9.49
C THR A 128 10.02 -13.75 -9.73
N VAL A 129 9.11 -13.42 -10.65
CA VAL A 129 8.69 -12.04 -10.88
C VAL A 129 8.12 -11.61 -9.53
N SER A 130 8.91 -10.86 -8.77
CA SER A 130 8.55 -10.41 -7.42
C SER A 130 7.16 -9.80 -7.50
N GLN A 131 6.18 -10.47 -6.90
CA GLN A 131 4.81 -10.01 -6.96
C GLN A 131 4.71 -8.67 -6.23
N LYS A 132 4.13 -7.67 -6.89
CA LYS A 132 4.00 -6.33 -6.30
C LYS A 132 3.07 -6.38 -5.10
N GLN A 133 3.40 -5.64 -4.04
CA GLN A 133 2.55 -5.47 -2.86
C GLN A 133 1.96 -4.06 -2.80
N VAL A 134 0.83 -3.88 -2.12
CA VAL A 134 0.28 -2.54 -1.83
C VAL A 134 0.70 -2.10 -0.42
N LEU A 135 1.35 -0.96 -0.30
CA LEU A 135 1.79 -0.39 0.98
C LEU A 135 0.99 0.87 1.33
N LEU A 136 0.57 0.99 2.58
CA LEU A 136 -0.15 2.15 3.09
C LEU A 136 0.77 3.09 3.86
N PHE A 137 0.81 4.34 3.41
CA PHE A 137 1.39 5.47 4.11
C PHE A 137 0.29 6.48 4.45
N ALA A 138 0.06 6.71 5.73
CA ALA A 138 -1.06 7.51 6.22
C ALA A 138 -0.60 8.70 7.06
N ARG A 139 -1.37 9.79 7.06
CA ARG A 139 -1.23 10.89 8.02
C ARG A 139 -2.57 11.48 8.41
N TYR A 140 -2.67 12.06 9.60
CA TYR A 140 -3.90 12.66 10.09
C TYR A 140 -4.20 14.03 9.48
N ASN A 141 -3.19 14.90 9.39
CA ASN A 141 -3.38 16.28 8.94
C ASN A 141 -2.40 16.61 7.81
N SER A 142 -2.80 17.55 6.95
CA SER A 142 -1.86 18.15 6.00
C SER A 142 -0.70 18.78 6.77
N GLY A 143 0.53 18.49 6.36
CA GLY A 143 1.74 18.96 7.05
C GLY A 143 2.31 17.98 8.09
N ALA A 144 1.53 17.00 8.56
CA ALA A 144 2.09 15.92 9.38
C ALA A 144 2.93 14.97 8.52
N GLY A 145 3.90 14.32 9.17
CA GLY A 145 4.67 13.22 8.57
C GLY A 145 3.76 12.03 8.27
N TYR A 146 4.02 11.35 7.15
CA TYR A 146 3.36 10.08 6.87
C TYR A 146 3.95 8.98 7.74
N ILE A 147 3.12 7.97 8.01
CA ILE A 147 3.46 6.79 8.79
C ILE A 147 3.17 5.58 7.93
N ASN A 148 4.12 4.64 7.87
CA ASN A 148 3.90 3.34 7.24
C ASN A 148 3.01 2.47 8.14
N LEU A 149 1.85 2.08 7.64
CA LEU A 149 0.88 1.22 8.32
C LEU A 149 0.94 -0.23 7.85
N GLY A 150 1.81 -0.54 6.89
CA GLY A 150 2.03 -1.90 6.41
C GLY A 150 1.32 -2.20 5.10
N ARG A 151 0.98 -3.47 4.90
CA ARG A 151 0.47 -4.01 3.64
C ARG A 151 -1.06 -3.96 3.59
N LEU A 152 -1.57 -3.68 2.40
CA LEU A 152 -3.00 -3.70 2.10
C LEU A 152 -3.34 -4.89 1.22
N HIS A 153 -4.47 -5.51 1.52
CA HIS A 153 -5.11 -6.53 0.70
C HIS A 153 -6.45 -6.02 0.20
N VAL A 154 -6.81 -6.33 -1.04
CA VAL A 154 -8.14 -6.01 -1.56
C VAL A 154 -9.16 -6.82 -0.76
N HIS A 155 -10.11 -6.13 -0.12
CA HIS A 155 -11.25 -6.75 0.54
C HIS A 155 -12.49 -6.70 -0.35
N SER A 156 -12.80 -5.54 -0.91
CA SER A 156 -13.90 -5.40 -1.87
C SER A 156 -13.65 -4.25 -2.83
N VAL A 157 -14.32 -4.29 -3.99
CA VAL A 157 -14.20 -3.26 -5.02
C VAL A 157 -15.60 -2.90 -5.48
N LYS A 158 -15.88 -1.60 -5.55
CA LYS A 158 -17.11 -1.06 -6.09
C LYS A 158 -16.78 -0.07 -7.20
N ASP A 159 -17.28 -0.35 -8.39
CA ASP A 159 -17.29 0.64 -9.45
C ASP A 159 -18.36 1.70 -9.15
N THR A 160 -18.00 2.96 -9.31
CA THR A 160 -18.93 4.08 -9.14
C THR A 160 -19.00 4.85 -10.45
N THR A 161 -19.99 5.72 -10.60
CA THR A 161 -20.23 6.43 -11.87
C THR A 161 -19.03 7.24 -12.36
N SER A 162 -18.10 7.62 -11.48
CA SER A 162 -16.96 8.49 -11.82
C SER A 162 -15.61 8.05 -11.24
N SER A 163 -15.54 6.93 -10.52
CA SER A 163 -14.34 6.49 -9.80
C SER A 163 -14.44 5.03 -9.38
N VAL A 164 -13.33 4.42 -8.98
CA VAL A 164 -13.32 3.11 -8.30
C VAL A 164 -13.16 3.34 -6.80
N CYS A 165 -14.02 2.69 -6.03
CA CYS A 165 -13.92 2.60 -4.58
C CYS A 165 -13.35 1.23 -4.22
N ILE A 166 -12.21 1.19 -3.54
CA ILE A 166 -11.57 -0.03 -3.08
C ILE A 166 -11.59 -0.04 -1.56
N THR A 167 -12.18 -1.08 -0.98
CA THR A 167 -12.04 -1.39 0.43
C THR A 167 -10.80 -2.26 0.58
N TRP A 168 -9.87 -1.79 1.38
CA TRP A 168 -8.64 -2.48 1.70
C TRP A 168 -8.70 -3.07 3.10
N ARG A 169 -8.21 -4.29 3.29
CA ARG A 169 -7.93 -4.87 4.60
C ARG A 169 -6.46 -4.67 4.92
N LEU A 170 -6.17 -4.21 6.15
CA LEU A 170 -4.80 -4.07 6.60
C LEU A 170 -4.26 -5.41 7.09
N ALA A 171 -3.08 -5.79 6.64
CA ALA A 171 -2.44 -7.06 7.01
C ALA A 171 -1.92 -7.06 8.46
N ASP A 172 -1.46 -5.90 8.96
CA ASP A 172 -0.84 -5.74 10.28
C ASP A 172 -1.60 -4.68 11.08
N VAL A 173 -2.61 -5.14 11.82
CA VAL A 173 -3.50 -4.28 12.60
C VAL A 173 -2.81 -3.71 13.85
N GLY A 174 -1.84 -4.42 14.43
CA GLY A 174 -1.21 -4.05 15.70
C GLY A 174 -0.60 -2.66 15.66
N ARG A 175 0.11 -2.36 14.57
CA ARG A 175 0.75 -1.06 14.36
C ARG A 175 -0.24 0.11 14.23
N VAL A 176 -1.42 -0.13 13.67
CA VAL A 176 -2.47 0.91 13.61
C VAL A 176 -3.04 1.19 14.99
N MET A 177 -3.32 0.16 15.78
CA MET A 177 -3.87 0.33 17.13
C MET A 177 -2.91 1.07 18.07
N GLU A 178 -1.59 0.89 17.89
CA GLU A 178 -0.56 1.64 18.63
C GLU A 178 -0.52 3.13 18.25
N ILE A 179 -0.52 3.41 16.94
CA ILE A 179 -0.24 4.76 16.41
C ILE A 179 -1.49 5.63 16.38
N PHE A 180 -2.66 5.00 16.29
CA PHE A 180 -3.95 5.67 16.21
C PHE A 180 -4.79 5.26 17.44
N PRO A 181 -4.46 5.72 18.68
CA PRO A 181 -5.16 5.31 19.90
C PRO A 181 -6.68 5.57 19.86
N LYS A 182 -7.13 6.48 19.00
CA LYS A 182 -8.55 6.76 18.77
C LYS A 182 -9.31 5.58 18.15
N PHE A 183 -8.65 4.58 17.54
CA PHE A 183 -9.31 3.31 17.20
C PHE A 183 -9.80 2.56 18.42
N LYS A 184 -9.17 2.70 19.59
CA LYS A 184 -9.67 2.07 20.82
C LYS A 184 -11.08 2.53 21.20
N GLY A 185 -11.53 3.68 20.70
CA GLY A 185 -12.88 4.18 20.92
C GLY A 185 -13.90 3.79 19.85
N PHE A 186 -13.43 3.25 18.72
CA PHE A 186 -14.30 2.62 17.73
C PHE A 186 -14.48 1.13 18.11
N VAL A 187 -13.41 0.41 18.47
CA VAL A 187 -13.47 -1.05 18.75
C VAL A 187 -14.28 -1.27 20.01
N LYS A 188 -15.56 -1.60 19.84
CA LYS A 188 -16.47 -2.04 20.91
C LYS A 188 -16.75 -3.52 20.77
#